data_AF-A0A4Y3PQJ5-F1
#
_entry.id   AF-A0A4Y3PQJ5-F1
#
_cell.length_a   1.000
_cell.length_b   1.000
_cell.length_c   1.000
_cell.angle_alpha   90.00
_cell.angle_beta   90.00
_cell.angle_gamma   90.00
#
_symmetry.space_group_name_H-M   'P 1'
#
loop_
_entity.id
_entity.type
_entity.pdbx_description
1 polymer ?
#
loop_
_entity_poly.entity_id
_entity_poly.type
_entity_poly.pdbx_seq_one_letter_code
_entity_poly.pdbx_strand_id
1 'polypeptide(L)'
;MMKAPLSIKIIQGFMLLQIFVLVSLYVIVELADPMNLSHWASKIVFRMVDMPQDMLEQSYVLGRLKGMLTFPLFFTSLLALFIKLRMLKTSIGCIILIMLLDVSKGTFLVAIVYLVILLVLLNNKQAKVYFQQKRKTKAAEAA
;
A
#
# COMPACT_ATOMS: atom_id res chain seq x y z
N MET A 1 -24.63 2.40 -13.09
CA MET A 1 -23.27 2.15 -12.57
C MET A 1 -22.51 1.22 -13.51
N MET A 2 -21.44 1.67 -14.18
CA MET A 2 -20.62 0.73 -14.97
C MET A 2 -19.81 -0.20 -14.08
N LYS A 3 -19.88 -1.50 -14.40
CA LYS A 3 -19.08 -2.54 -13.74
C LYS A 3 -17.60 -2.28 -14.02
N ALA A 4 -16.76 -2.30 -12.98
CA ALA A 4 -15.31 -2.18 -13.15
C ALA A 4 -14.80 -3.33 -14.04
N PRO A 5 -13.89 -3.07 -14.99
CA PRO A 5 -13.31 -4.11 -15.83
C PRO A 5 -12.50 -5.08 -14.96
N LEU A 6 -12.34 -6.32 -15.44
CA LEU A 6 -11.69 -7.40 -14.68
C LEU A 6 -10.28 -7.01 -14.21
N SER A 7 -9.51 -6.31 -15.05
CA SER A 7 -8.18 -5.82 -14.72
C SER A 7 -8.17 -4.90 -13.49
N ILE A 8 -9.10 -3.95 -13.40
CA ILE A 8 -9.20 -3.04 -12.25
C ILE A 8 -9.65 -3.79 -11.00
N LYS A 9 -10.55 -4.76 -11.14
CA LYS A 9 -10.96 -5.61 -10.00
C LYS A 9 -9.81 -6.44 -9.45
N ILE A 10 -8.99 -7.02 -10.31
CA ILE A 10 -7.80 -7.79 -9.91
C ILE A 10 -6.83 -6.86 -9.16
N ILE A 11 -6.53 -5.68 -9.71
CA ILE A 11 -5.63 -4.72 -9.04
C ILE A 11 -6.21 -4.30 -7.68
N GLN A 12 -7.51 -4.00 -7.60
CA GLN A 12 -8.17 -3.67 -6.32
C GLN A 12 -8.13 -4.82 -5.32
N GLY A 13 -8.35 -6.05 -5.77
CA GLY A 13 -8.25 -7.24 -4.92
C GLY A 13 -6.83 -7.44 -4.39
N PHE A 14 -5.82 -7.27 -5.24
CA PHE A 14 -4.41 -7.36 -4.84
C PHE A 14 -4.04 -6.26 -3.84
N MET A 15 -4.46 -5.02 -4.08
CA MET A 15 -4.24 -3.92 -3.13
C MET A 15 -4.93 -4.16 -1.79
N LEU A 16 -6.15 -4.71 -1.78
CA LEU A 16 -6.84 -5.08 -0.53
C LEU A 16 -6.10 -6.18 0.23
N LEU A 17 -5.60 -7.20 -0.47
CA LEU A 17 -4.78 -8.24 0.15
C LEU A 17 -3.50 -7.66 0.76
N GLN A 18 -2.83 -6.77 0.04
CA GLN A 18 -1.62 -6.10 0.51
C GLN A 18 -1.89 -5.21 1.74
N ILE A 19 -2.99 -4.45 1.73
CA ILE A 19 -3.45 -3.66 2.88
C ILE A 19 -3.71 -4.60 4.07
N PHE A 20 -4.41 -5.72 3.86
CA PHE A 20 -4.71 -6.66 4.93
C PHE A 20 -3.44 -7.24 5.57
N VAL A 21 -2.46 -7.64 4.76
CA VAL A 21 -1.16 -8.12 5.24
C VAL A 21 -0.42 -7.03 6.02
N LEU A 22 -0.33 -5.81 5.48
CA LEU A 22 0.35 -4.69 6.13
C LEU A 22 -0.31 -4.28 7.45
N VAL A 23 -1.65 -4.23 7.51
CA VAL A 23 -2.39 -3.97 8.75
C VAL A 23 -2.13 -5.07 9.77
N SER A 24 -2.15 -6.33 9.36
CA SER A 24 -1.90 -7.46 10.27
C SER A 24 -0.50 -7.39 10.87
N LEU A 25 0.52 -7.12 10.04
CA LEU A 25 1.90 -6.92 10.51
C LEU A 25 2.01 -5.70 11.42
N TYR A 26 1.38 -4.59 11.07
CA TYR A 26 1.38 -3.37 11.87
C TYR A 26 0.78 -3.63 13.26
N VAL A 27 -0.36 -4.31 13.34
CA VAL A 27 -1.00 -4.67 14.61
C VAL A 27 -0.11 -5.58 15.46
N ILE A 28 0.57 -6.56 14.85
CA ILE A 28 1.52 -7.42 15.56
C ILE A 28 2.66 -6.59 16.18
N VAL A 29 3.23 -5.63 15.43
CA VAL A 29 4.28 -4.74 15.94
C VAL A 29 3.74 -3.74 16.97
N GLU A 30 2.50 -3.28 16.82
CA GLU A 30 1.83 -2.39 17.78
C GLU A 30 1.60 -3.06 19.13
N LEU A 31 1.24 -4.35 19.11
CA LEU A 31 1.02 -5.17 20.29
C LEU A 31 2.31 -5.77 20.90
N ALA A 32 3.47 -5.54 20.26
CA ALA A 32 4.75 -5.95 20.80
C ALA A 32 5.17 -4.97 21.90
N ASP A 33 5.31 -5.52 23.11
CA ASP A 33 5.74 -4.78 24.29
C ASP A 33 7.13 -5.29 24.73
N PRO A 34 8.16 -4.43 24.76
CA PRO A 34 9.49 -4.79 25.25
C PRO A 34 9.51 -5.19 26.72
N MET A 35 8.54 -4.76 27.52
CA MET A 35 8.43 -5.15 28.93
C MET A 35 7.75 -6.52 29.12
N ASN A 36 7.02 -7.02 28.12
CA ASN A 36 6.30 -8.28 28.19
C ASN A 36 6.74 -9.30 27.13
N LEU A 37 7.90 -9.91 27.37
CA LEU A 37 8.48 -10.97 26.51
C LEU A 37 7.61 -12.23 26.40
N SER A 38 6.68 -12.44 27.34
CA SER A 38 5.79 -13.60 27.34
C SER A 38 4.64 -13.47 26.33
N HIS A 39 4.29 -12.22 25.96
CA HIS A 39 3.22 -11.91 25.03
C HIS A 39 3.53 -12.48 23.63
N TRP A 40 2.51 -13.06 22.99
CA TRP A 40 2.67 -13.76 21.71
C TRP A 40 3.19 -12.83 20.61
N ALA A 41 2.77 -11.56 20.60
CA ALA A 41 3.21 -10.58 19.62
C ALA A 41 4.69 -10.23 19.80
N SER A 42 5.15 -10.00 21.05
CA SER A 42 6.56 -9.77 21.38
C SER A 42 7.43 -10.96 20.96
N LYS A 43 6.97 -12.20 21.18
CA LYS A 43 7.68 -13.41 20.73
C LYS A 43 7.83 -13.49 19.22
N ILE A 44 6.82 -13.06 18.46
CA ILE A 44 6.89 -13.07 17.00
C ILE A 44 7.88 -12.00 16.52
N VAL A 45 7.75 -10.76 17.00
CA VAL A 45 8.60 -9.65 16.56
C VAL A 45 10.06 -9.88 16.93
N PHE A 46 10.35 -10.33 18.15
CA PHE A 46 11.73 -10.47 18.65
C PHE A 46 12.43 -11.71 18.10
N ARG A 47 11.69 -12.62 17.45
CA ARG A 47 12.27 -13.74 16.66
C ARG A 47 12.55 -13.35 15.21
N MET A 48 11.85 -12.35 14.68
CA MET A 48 11.99 -11.92 13.27
C MET A 48 12.95 -10.76 13.11
N VAL A 49 13.28 -10.05 14.19
CA VAL A 49 14.13 -8.86 14.19
C VAL A 49 15.19 -9.04 15.27
N ASP A 50 16.44 -8.73 14.91
CA ASP A 50 17.53 -8.67 15.87
C ASP A 50 17.31 -7.49 16.83
N MET A 51 16.74 -7.80 18.00
CA MET A 51 16.40 -6.81 19.00
C MET A 51 17.62 -6.52 19.91
N PRO A 52 17.97 -5.25 20.12
CA PRO A 52 19.04 -4.86 21.04
C PRO A 52 18.68 -5.23 22.49
N GLN A 53 19.68 -5.33 23.36
CA GLN A 53 19.46 -5.68 24.78
C GLN A 53 18.91 -4.50 25.59
N ASP A 54 19.20 -3.26 25.20
CA ASP A 54 18.70 -2.06 25.87
C ASP A 54 17.23 -1.80 25.50
N MET A 55 16.36 -1.63 26.51
CA MET A 55 14.94 -1.34 26.33
C MET A 55 14.67 -0.04 25.56
N LEU A 56 15.52 0.97 25.71
CA LEU A 56 15.35 2.25 25.03
C LEU A 56 15.64 2.08 23.53
N GLU A 57 16.64 1.28 23.19
CA GLU A 57 16.96 0.90 21.82
C GLU A 57 15.90 -0.04 21.23
N GLN A 58 15.33 -0.97 22.01
CA GLN A 58 14.22 -1.83 21.58
C GLN A 58 12.99 -1.00 21.18
N SER A 59 12.66 0.01 21.98
CA SER A 59 11.56 0.94 21.71
C SER A 59 11.80 1.73 20.43
N TYR A 60 13.04 2.15 20.18
CA TYR A 60 13.43 2.82 18.94
C TYR A 60 13.30 1.89 17.72
N VAL A 61 13.74 0.64 17.81
CA VAL A 61 13.61 -0.35 16.73
C VAL A 61 12.14 -0.66 16.44
N LEU A 62 11.31 -0.84 17.46
CA LEU A 62 9.85 -1.00 17.30
C LEU A 62 9.24 0.22 16.62
N GLY A 63 9.61 1.44 17.04
CA GLY A 63 9.18 2.67 16.39
C GLY A 63 9.58 2.75 14.91
N ARG A 64 10.81 2.33 14.58
CA ARG A 64 11.28 2.25 13.19
C ARG A 64 10.50 1.23 12.38
N LEU A 65 10.24 0.04 12.92
CA LEU A 65 9.43 -0.99 12.28
C LEU A 65 8.00 -0.52 12.02
N LYS A 66 7.37 0.13 13.02
CA LYS A 66 6.06 0.78 12.85
C LYS A 66 6.11 1.78 11.69
N GLY A 67 7.08 2.69 11.68
CA GLY A 67 7.27 3.65 10.59
C GLY A 67 7.46 2.99 9.21
N MET A 68 8.21 1.90 9.15
CA MET A 68 8.43 1.12 7.93
C MET A 68 7.17 0.44 7.40
N LEU A 69 6.21 0.10 8.27
CA LEU A 69 4.93 -0.51 7.90
C LEU A 69 3.84 0.54 7.59
N THR A 70 3.78 1.63 8.35
CA THR A 70 2.79 2.69 8.18
C THR A 70 2.89 3.36 6.82
N PHE A 71 4.11 3.60 6.35
CA PHE A 71 4.35 4.30 5.09
C PHE A 71 3.79 3.53 3.86
N PRO A 72 4.17 2.27 3.59
CA PRO A 72 3.58 1.51 2.50
C PRO A 72 2.08 1.28 2.70
N LEU A 73 1.60 1.12 3.94
CA LEU A 73 0.17 0.99 4.22
C LEU A 73 -0.61 2.23 3.78
N PHE A 74 -0.12 3.42 4.13
CA PHE A 74 -0.71 4.70 3.76
C PHE A 74 -0.79 4.86 2.24
N PHE A 75 0.34 4.65 1.53
CA PHE A 75 0.38 4.83 0.08
C PHE A 75 -0.46 3.80 -0.68
N THR A 76 -0.43 2.53 -0.26
CA THR A 76 -1.26 1.48 -0.88
C THR A 76 -2.75 1.78 -0.70
N SER A 77 -3.14 2.25 0.49
CA SER A 77 -4.52 2.66 0.79
C SER A 77 -4.95 3.87 -0.03
N LEU A 78 -4.07 4.87 -0.16
CA LEU A 78 -4.30 6.07 -0.96
C LEU A 78 -4.47 5.73 -2.44
N LEU A 79 -3.62 4.85 -2.98
CA LEU A 79 -3.71 4.38 -4.35
C LEU A 79 -5.01 3.62 -4.61
N ALA A 80 -5.40 2.72 -3.70
CA ALA A 80 -6.66 1.98 -3.78
C ALA A 80 -7.85 2.95 -3.81
N LEU A 81 -7.82 4.00 -2.98
CA LEU A 81 -8.83 5.05 -2.94
C LEU A 81 -8.89 5.82 -4.27
N PHE A 82 -7.74 6.26 -4.82
CA PHE A 82 -7.72 6.99 -6.10
C PHE A 82 -8.25 6.16 -7.27
N ILE A 83 -7.95 4.86 -7.30
CA ILE A 83 -8.48 3.95 -8.32
C ILE A 83 -9.99 3.77 -8.15
N LYS A 84 -10.48 3.62 -6.91
CA LYS A 84 -11.92 3.58 -6.61
C LYS A 84 -12.63 4.87 -7.01
N LEU A 85 -12.04 6.03 -6.73
CA LEU A 85 -12.53 7.36 -7.10
C LEU A 85 -12.33 7.70 -8.59
N ARG A 86 -11.73 6.81 -9.38
CA ARG A 86 -11.45 6.99 -10.81
C ARG A 86 -10.58 8.22 -11.12
N MET A 87 -9.59 8.51 -10.26
CA MET A 87 -8.63 9.61 -10.45
C MET A 87 -7.33 9.11 -11.10
N LEU A 88 -7.34 8.93 -12.42
CA LEU A 88 -6.21 8.34 -13.16
C LEU A 88 -4.89 9.09 -12.96
N LYS A 89 -4.88 10.42 -13.14
CA LYS A 89 -3.67 11.25 -13.02
C LYS A 89 -3.04 11.15 -11.64
N THR A 90 -3.87 11.23 -10.60
CA THR A 90 -3.44 11.12 -9.20
C THR A 90 -2.96 9.70 -8.87
N SER A 91 -3.60 8.68 -9.44
CA SER A 91 -3.15 7.29 -9.29
C SER A 91 -1.77 7.06 -9.90
N ILE A 92 -1.51 7.62 -11.09
CA ILE A 92 -0.20 7.56 -11.75
C ILE A 92 0.86 8.27 -10.91
N GLY A 93 0.59 9.51 -10.45
CA GLY A 93 1.52 10.25 -9.61
C GLY A 93 1.84 9.51 -8.30
N CYS A 94 0.82 8.91 -7.67
CA CYS A 94 0.99 8.10 -6.47
C CYS A 94 1.86 6.85 -6.72
N ILE A 95 1.65 6.14 -7.84
CA ILE A 95 2.46 4.98 -8.22
C ILE A 95 3.93 5.36 -8.44
N ILE A 96 4.19 6.46 -9.15
CA ILE A 96 5.55 6.95 -9.40
C ILE A 96 6.24 7.30 -8.07
N LEU A 97 5.52 7.95 -7.16
CA LEU A 97 6.05 8.33 -5.86
C LEU A 97 6.39 7.08 -5.01
N ILE A 98 5.51 6.07 -5.01
CA ILE A 98 5.79 4.77 -4.37
C ILE A 98 7.06 4.14 -4.94
N MET A 99 7.19 4.07 -6.27
CA MET A 99 8.38 3.50 -6.91
C MET A 99 9.67 4.22 -6.51
N LEU A 100 9.68 5.56 -6.53
CA LEU A 100 10.86 6.35 -6.13
C LEU A 100 11.28 6.05 -4.69
N LEU A 101 10.30 5.87 -3.80
CA LEU A 101 10.52 5.56 -2.39
C LEU A 101 10.98 4.12 -2.18
N ASP A 102 10.48 3.15 -2.95
CA ASP A 102 10.88 1.75 -2.84
C ASP A 102 12.26 1.49 -3.45
N VAL A 103 12.61 2.18 -4.53
CA VAL A 103 13.94 2.11 -5.16
C VAL A 103 15.00 2.68 -4.22
N SER A 104 14.72 3.79 -3.54
CA SER A 104 15.68 4.38 -2.58
C SER A 104 15.93 3.51 -1.34
N LYS A 105 15.02 2.57 -1.03
CA LYS A 105 15.14 1.60 0.08
C LYS A 105 15.73 0.25 -0.35
N GLY A 106 16.09 0.06 -1.63
CA GLY A 106 16.65 -1.19 -2.15
C GLY A 106 15.62 -2.31 -2.37
N THR A 107 14.32 -2.04 -2.21
CA THR A 107 13.22 -3.00 -2.37
C THR A 107 12.71 -3.09 -3.81
N PHE A 108 13.59 -3.46 -4.75
CA PHE A 108 13.30 -3.49 -6.20
C PHE A 108 12.11 -4.38 -6.59
N LEU A 109 11.90 -5.51 -5.89
CA LEU A 109 10.79 -6.42 -6.16
C LEU A 109 9.41 -5.75 -5.99
N VAL A 110 9.29 -4.84 -5.02
CA VAL A 110 8.04 -4.11 -4.76
C VAL A 110 7.77 -3.10 -5.89
N ALA A 111 8.81 -2.42 -6.37
CA ALA A 111 8.70 -1.46 -7.48
C ALA A 111 8.20 -2.11 -8.78
N ILE A 112 8.59 -3.37 -9.05
CA ILE A 112 8.15 -4.13 -10.24
C ILE A 112 6.63 -4.34 -10.23
N VAL A 113 6.04 -4.66 -9.08
CA VAL A 113 4.58 -4.87 -8.96
C VAL A 113 3.83 -3.60 -9.32
N TYR A 114 4.27 -2.45 -8.78
CA TYR A 114 3.68 -1.15 -9.11
C TYR A 114 3.89 -0.77 -10.57
N LEU A 115 4.96 -1.25 -11.22
CA LEU A 115 5.23 -1.02 -12.64
C LEU A 115 4.26 -1.78 -13.53
N VAL A 116 3.97 -3.03 -13.18
CA VAL A 116 2.93 -3.81 -13.84
C VAL A 116 1.57 -3.12 -13.69
N ILE A 117 1.23 -2.62 -12.50
CA ILE A 117 -0.02 -1.87 -12.27
C ILE A 117 -0.06 -0.63 -13.16
N LEU A 118 1.04 0.14 -13.24
CA LEU A 118 1.15 1.32 -14.08
C LEU A 118 0.94 0.99 -15.56
N LEU A 119 1.59 -0.06 -16.07
CA LEU A 119 1.43 -0.53 -17.45
C LEU A 119 -0.01 -0.94 -17.74
N VAL A 120 -0.68 -1.63 -16.82
CA VAL A 120 -2.09 -2.01 -16.99
C VAL A 120 -2.98 -0.76 -17.04
N LEU A 121 -2.75 0.23 -16.18
CA LEU A 121 -3.50 1.49 -16.19
C LEU A 121 -3.28 2.31 -17.48
N LEU A 122 -2.06 2.28 -18.03
CA LEU A 122 -1.66 3.07 -19.20
C LEU A 122 -1.91 2.38 -20.55
N ASN A 123 -1.97 1.05 -20.62
CA ASN A 123 -2.07 0.34 -21.91
C ASN A 123 -3.42 -0.35 -22.10
N ASN A 124 -4.13 -0.71 -21.02
CA ASN A 124 -5.40 -1.41 -21.16
C ASN A 124 -6.53 -0.43 -21.56
N LYS A 125 -7.10 -0.63 -22.77
CA LYS A 125 -8.21 0.18 -23.30
C LYS A 125 -9.41 0.19 -22.34
N GLN A 126 -9.76 -0.94 -21.74
CA GLN A 126 -10.90 -1.04 -20.82
C GLN A 126 -10.66 -0.27 -19.51
N ALA A 127 -9.43 -0.30 -18.99
CA ALA A 127 -9.04 0.50 -17.84
C ALA A 127 -9.14 2.00 -18.14
N LYS A 128 -8.61 2.46 -19.30
CA LYS A 128 -8.73 3.87 -19.72
C LYS A 128 -10.19 4.33 -19.80
N VAL A 129 -11.06 3.54 -20.42
CA VAL A 129 -12.50 3.85 -20.53
C VAL A 129 -13.14 4.00 -19.14
N TYR A 130 -12.82 3.11 -18.21
CA TYR A 130 -13.29 3.17 -16.82
C TYR A 130 -12.94 4.51 -16.14
N PHE A 131 -11.74 5.04 -16.36
CA PHE A 131 -11.32 6.34 -15.81
C PHE A 131 -11.91 7.54 -16.58
N GLN A 132 -12.07 7.45 -17.90
CA GLN A 132 -12.56 8.54 -18.74
C GLN A 132 -14.07 8.79 -18.59
N GLN A 133 -14.87 7.79 -18.21
CA GLN A 133 -16.31 7.99 -18.03
C GLN A 133 -16.67 8.95 -16.90
N LYS A 134 -15.86 9.05 -15.83
CA LYS A 134 -16.08 10.09 -14.81
C LYS A 134 -15.98 11.51 -15.39
N ARG A 135 -15.11 11.73 -16.39
CA ARG A 135 -15.02 13.02 -17.10
C ARG A 135 -16.27 13.30 -17.93
N LYS A 136 -16.82 12.30 -18.61
CA LYS A 136 -18.06 12.46 -19.39
C LYS A 136 -19.28 12.70 -18.51
N THR A 137 -19.41 11.99 -17.38
CA THR A 137 -20.52 12.20 -16.44
C THR A 137 -20.47 13.59 -15.79
N LYS A 138 -19.29 14.05 -15.35
CA LYS A 138 -19.15 15.42 -14.81
C LYS A 138 -19.39 16.53 -15.83
N ALA A 139 -19.05 16.31 -17.10
CA ALA A 139 -19.33 17.29 -18.16
C ALA A 139 -20.81 17.35 -18.53
N ALA A 140 -21.53 16.22 -18.42
CA ALA A 140 -22.97 16.15 -18.67
C ALA A 140 -23.82 16.67 -17.50
N GLU A 141 -23.29 16.69 -16.28
CA GLU A 141 -23.94 17.30 -15.10
C GLU A 141 -23.70 18.82 -15.00
N ALA A 142 -22.74 19.35 -15.77
CA ALA A 142 -22.37 20.76 -15.78
C ALA A 142 -22.86 21.53 -17.01
N ALA A 143 -23.61 20.86 -17.91
CA ALA A 143 -24.24 21.41 -19.10
C ALA A 143 -25.76 21.27 -18.97
#